data_AF-A0A3R8YWP1-F1
#
_entry.id   AF-A0A3R8YWP1-F1
#
_cell.length_a   1.000
_cell.length_b   1.000
_cell.length_c   1.000
_cell.angle_alpha   90.00
_cell.angle_beta   90.00
_cell.angle_gamma   90.00
#
_symmetry.space_group_name_H-M   'P 1'
#
loop_
_entity.id
_entity.type
_entity.pdbx_description
1 polymer ?
#
loop_
_entity_poly.entity_id
_entity_poly.type
_entity_poly.pdbx_seq_one_letter_code
_entity_poly.pdbx_strand_id
1 'polypeptide(L)'
;MEFYKKVHQSCQQALCHSSPLRPILISAISNRRASLQAIVSNLSDGVVSPKELDTLLSQEAEKVSVQLLKEGNLSKQEAIAASEKVIFTLARNLL
;
A
#
# COMPACT_ATOMS: atom_id res chain seq x y z
N MET A 1 -13.53 -6.22 -8.61
CA MET A 1 -12.39 -6.97 -9.20
C MET A 1 -11.20 -6.07 -9.55
N GLU A 2 -11.42 -4.79 -9.92
CA GLU A 2 -10.34 -3.91 -10.37
C GLU A 2 -9.29 -3.57 -9.30
N PHE A 3 -9.70 -3.29 -8.06
CA PHE A 3 -8.78 -2.99 -6.95
C PHE A 3 -7.71 -4.08 -6.76
N TYR A 4 -8.10 -5.36 -6.71
CA TYR A 4 -7.15 -6.46 -6.57
C TYR A 4 -6.16 -6.55 -7.73
N LYS A 5 -6.60 -6.28 -8.97
CA LYS A 5 -5.69 -6.21 -10.13
C LYS A 5 -4.67 -5.08 -9.98
N LYS A 6 -5.11 -3.91 -9.51
CA LYS A 6 -4.26 -2.74 -9.24
C LYS A 6 -3.28 -3.01 -8.09
N VAL A 7 -3.70 -3.71 -7.04
CA VAL A 7 -2.82 -4.17 -5.95
C VAL A 7 -1.72 -5.08 -6.51
N HIS A 8 -2.09 -6.11 -7.29
CA HIS A 8 -1.13 -7.01 -7.91
C HIS A 8 -0.13 -6.26 -8.82
N GLN A 9 -0.62 -5.37 -9.69
CA GLN A 9 0.25 -4.54 -10.54
C GLN A 9 1.19 -3.65 -9.72
N SER A 10 0.69 -3.02 -8.66
CA SER A 10 1.49 -2.13 -7.82
C SER A 10 2.57 -2.88 -7.06
N CYS A 11 2.24 -4.06 -6.52
CA CYS A 11 3.22 -4.97 -5.92
C CYS A 11 4.25 -5.45 -6.96
N GLN A 12 3.83 -5.67 -8.22
CA GLN A 12 4.73 -6.07 -9.29
C GLN A 12 5.69 -4.95 -9.71
N GLN A 13 5.23 -3.71 -9.73
CA GLN A 13 6.03 -2.52 -10.07
C GLN A 13 6.99 -2.13 -8.93
N ALA A 14 6.53 -2.22 -7.69
CA ALA A 14 7.29 -1.78 -6.52
C ALA A 14 8.37 -2.80 -6.09
N LEU A 15 8.15 -4.09 -6.30
CA LEU A 15 9.04 -5.17 -5.87
C LEU A 15 9.61 -5.98 -7.04
N CYS A 16 10.80 -6.54 -6.86
CA CYS A 16 11.40 -7.48 -7.81
C CYS A 16 10.47 -8.69 -8.10
N HIS A 17 10.56 -9.23 -9.32
CA HIS A 17 9.67 -10.30 -9.82
C HIS A 17 9.53 -11.50 -8.86
N SER A 18 10.62 -11.85 -8.19
CA SER A 18 10.75 -13.03 -7.33
C SER A 18 10.63 -12.71 -5.83
N SER A 19 10.14 -11.52 -5.45
CA SER A 19 10.12 -11.14 -4.03
C SER A 19 9.15 -12.02 -3.23
N PRO A 20 9.60 -12.70 -2.17
CA PRO A 20 8.73 -13.52 -1.31
C PRO A 20 7.73 -12.67 -0.52
N LEU A 21 7.92 -11.34 -0.50
CA LEU A 21 7.07 -10.39 0.20
C LEU A 21 5.78 -10.08 -0.55
N ARG A 22 5.72 -10.34 -1.87
CA ARG A 22 4.54 -10.05 -2.69
C ARG A 22 3.24 -10.64 -2.16
N PRO A 23 3.12 -11.95 -1.88
CA PRO A 23 1.87 -12.52 -1.39
C PRO A 23 1.44 -11.91 -0.04
N ILE A 24 2.40 -11.65 0.85
CA ILE A 24 2.18 -11.01 2.15
C ILE A 24 1.62 -9.59 1.95
N LEU A 25 2.26 -8.80 1.09
CA LEU A 25 1.84 -7.43 0.77
C LEU A 25 0.49 -7.37 0.09
N ILE A 26 0.22 -8.25 -0.89
CA ILE A 26 -1.07 -8.31 -1.57
C ILE A 26 -2.18 -8.58 -0.55
N SER A 27 -1.98 -9.56 0.34
CA SER A 27 -2.93 -9.88 1.40
C SER A 27 -3.14 -8.70 2.35
N ALA A 28 -2.04 -8.13 2.86
CA ALA A 28 -2.06 -7.03 3.80
C ALA A 28 -2.78 -5.79 3.24
N ILE A 29 -2.44 -5.39 2.02
CA ILE A 29 -3.06 -4.24 1.34
C ILE A 29 -4.52 -4.52 1.01
N SER A 30 -4.85 -5.74 0.60
CA SER A 30 -6.24 -6.13 0.32
C SER A 30 -7.13 -6.01 1.56
N ASN A 31 -6.61 -6.31 2.75
CA ASN A 31 -7.33 -6.12 4.01
C ASN A 31 -7.56 -4.64 4.35
N ARG A 32 -6.75 -3.74 3.79
CA ARG A 32 -6.88 -2.28 3.95
C ARG A 32 -7.68 -1.61 2.84
N ARG A 33 -8.30 -2.39 1.94
CA ARG A 33 -9.02 -1.89 0.76
C ARG A 33 -9.98 -0.74 1.07
N ALA A 34 -10.87 -0.90 2.05
CA ALA A 34 -11.88 0.10 2.36
C ALA A 34 -11.25 1.46 2.73
N SER A 35 -10.21 1.44 3.57
CA SER A 35 -9.48 2.64 3.97
C SER A 35 -8.76 3.28 2.77
N LEU A 36 -8.07 2.50 1.95
CA LEU A 36 -7.34 3.02 0.79
C LEU A 36 -8.27 3.60 -0.28
N GLN A 37 -9.41 2.95 -0.54
CA GLN A 37 -10.41 3.49 -1.46
C GLN A 37 -11.01 4.79 -0.92
N ALA A 38 -11.31 4.87 0.38
CA ALA A 38 -11.82 6.09 1.00
C ALA A 38 -10.82 7.25 0.90
N ILE A 39 -9.53 6.99 1.12
CA ILE A 39 -8.47 8.01 0.99
C ILE A 39 -8.41 8.57 -0.44
N VAL A 40 -8.43 7.69 -1.46
CA VAL A 40 -8.39 8.10 -2.86
C VAL A 40 -9.67 8.84 -3.29
N SER A 41 -10.83 8.38 -2.84
CA SER A 41 -12.11 9.07 -3.08
C SER A 41 -12.12 10.47 -2.45
N ASN A 42 -11.72 10.58 -1.18
CA ASN A 42 -11.67 11.88 -0.49
C ASN A 42 -10.69 12.87 -1.14
N LEU A 43 -9.60 12.40 -1.75
CA LEU A 43 -8.73 13.26 -2.56
C LEU A 43 -9.45 13.74 -3.83
N SER A 44 -10.11 12.82 -4.54
CA SER A 44 -10.83 13.11 -5.78
C SER A 44 -11.99 14.09 -5.56
N ASP A 45 -12.65 13.99 -4.41
CA ASP A 45 -13.74 14.87 -3.98
C ASP A 45 -13.24 16.20 -3.39
N GLY A 46 -11.92 16.43 -3.32
CA GLY A 46 -11.32 17.65 -2.78
C GLY A 46 -11.46 17.81 -1.26
N VAL A 47 -11.86 16.76 -0.55
CA VAL A 47 -12.03 16.72 0.92
C VAL A 47 -10.68 16.64 1.63
N VAL A 48 -9.69 16.01 1.01
CA VAL A 48 -8.34 15.83 1.56
C VAL A 48 -7.34 16.57 0.67
N SER A 49 -6.45 17.36 1.27
CA SER A 49 -5.37 18.01 0.52
C SER A 49 -4.27 17.00 0.12
N PRO A 50 -3.50 17.26 -0.94
CA PRO A 50 -2.38 16.38 -1.32
C PRO A 50 -1.35 16.15 -0.20
N LYS A 51 -1.15 17.11 0.70
CA LYS A 51 -0.25 16.93 1.87
C LYS A 51 -0.83 15.98 2.92
N GLU A 52 -2.14 16.05 3.14
CA GLU A 52 -2.84 15.14 4.04
C GLU A 52 -2.91 13.73 3.45
N LEU A 53 -3.02 13.61 2.13
CA LEU A 53 -2.97 12.34 1.41
C LEU A 53 -1.69 11.57 1.73
N ASP A 54 -0.51 12.18 1.57
CA ASP A 54 0.77 11.53 1.83
C ASP A 54 0.84 11.01 3.29
N THR A 55 0.33 11.80 4.24
CA THR A 55 0.27 11.41 5.66
C THR A 55 -0.64 10.20 5.87
N LEU A 56 -1.84 10.21 5.26
CA LEU A 56 -2.79 9.10 5.35
C LEU A 56 -2.24 7.82 4.71
N LEU A 57 -1.57 7.95 3.56
CA LEU A 57 -0.93 6.82 2.88
C LEU A 57 0.23 6.23 3.69
N SER A 58 1.07 7.05 4.31
CA SER A 58 2.14 6.58 5.21
C SER A 58 1.57 5.89 6.46
N GLN A 59 0.46 6.36 7.02
CA GLN A 59 -0.22 5.67 8.13
C GLN A 59 -0.75 4.29 7.72
N GLU A 60 -1.30 4.16 6.51
CA GLU A 60 -1.73 2.87 5.97
C GLU A 60 -0.55 1.95 5.68
N ALA A 61 0.55 2.49 5.17
CA ALA A 61 1.79 1.75 4.98
C ALA A 61 2.37 1.24 6.29
N GLU A 62 2.34 2.02 7.36
CA GLU A 62 2.78 1.57 8.68
C GLU A 62 1.95 0.38 9.17
N LYS A 63 0.62 0.40 8.99
CA LYS A 63 -0.25 -0.74 9.35
C LYS A 63 0.06 -2.00 8.52
N VAL A 64 0.32 -1.82 7.22
CA VAL A 64 0.73 -2.93 6.32
C VAL A 64 2.10 -3.48 6.72
N SER A 65 3.03 -2.61 7.16
CA SER A 65 4.38 -3.00 7.56
C SER A 65 4.40 -3.94 8.76
N VAL A 66 3.41 -3.85 9.65
CA VAL A 66 3.28 -4.75 10.81
C VAL A 66 3.09 -6.22 10.38
N GLN A 67 2.37 -6.46 9.28
CA GLN A 67 2.22 -7.81 8.73
C GLN A 67 3.52 -8.30 8.07
N LEU A 68 4.21 -7.43 7.34
CA LEU A 68 5.54 -7.72 6.79
C LEU A 68 6.59 -8.04 7.86
N LEU A 69 6.52 -7.38 9.02
CA LEU A 69 7.41 -7.66 10.14
C LEU A 69 7.19 -9.04 10.73
N LYS A 70 5.93 -9.46 10.83
CA LYS A 70 5.55 -10.77 11.39
C LYS A 70 5.87 -11.92 10.45
N GLU A 71 5.69 -11.71 9.14
CA GLU A 71 5.72 -12.79 8.15
C GLU A 71 6.96 -12.78 7.24
N GLY A 72 7.60 -11.62 7.07
CA GLY A 72 8.65 -11.40 6.07
C GLY A 72 10.09 -11.42 6.57
N ASN A 73 10.31 -11.58 7.89
CA ASN A 73 11.63 -11.56 8.53
C ASN A 73 12.48 -10.32 8.16
N LEU A 74 11.82 -9.18 7.96
CA LEU A 74 12.45 -7.89 7.62
C LEU A 74 12.73 -7.08 8.88
N SER A 75 13.69 -6.15 8.81
CA SER A 75 13.77 -5.09 9.80
C SER A 75 12.55 -4.15 9.71
N LYS A 76 12.23 -3.47 10.82
CA LYS A 76 11.13 -2.48 10.87
C LYS A 76 11.24 -1.45 9.75
N GLN A 77 12.45 -0.97 9.49
CA GLN A 77 12.69 0.05 8.48
C GLN A 77 12.46 -0.47 7.06
N GLU A 78 12.90 -1.69 6.75
CA GLU A 78 12.66 -2.33 5.45
C GLU A 78 11.19 -2.64 5.21
N ALA A 79 10.48 -3.10 6.24
CA ALA A 79 9.05 -3.38 6.14
C ALA A 79 8.24 -2.11 5.87
N ILE A 80 8.57 -0.99 6.55
CA ILE A 80 7.92 0.31 6.32
C ILE A 80 8.24 0.79 4.90
N ALA A 81 9.50 0.81 4.50
CA ALA A 81 9.91 1.29 3.18
C ALA A 81 9.26 0.48 2.04
N ALA A 82 9.20 -0.85 2.18
CA ALA A 82 8.52 -1.71 1.21
C ALA A 82 7.01 -1.43 1.16
N SER A 83 6.37 -1.23 2.32
CA SER A 83 4.93 -0.92 2.41
C SER A 83 4.62 0.43 1.79
N GLU A 84 5.39 1.47 2.12
CA GLU A 84 5.21 2.81 1.57
C GLU A 84 5.36 2.80 0.06
N LYS A 85 6.42 2.17 -0.45
CA LYS A 85 6.64 2.09 -1.89
C LYS A 85 5.44 1.47 -2.62
N VAL A 86 4.86 0.39 -2.08
CA VAL A 86 3.72 -0.29 -2.71
C VAL A 86 2.43 0.51 -2.54
N ILE A 87 2.15 1.06 -1.36
CA ILE A 87 0.94 1.84 -1.07
C ILE A 87 0.88 3.11 -1.92
N PHE A 88 1.99 3.85 -2.05
CA PHE A 88 2.06 5.04 -2.88
C PHE A 88 1.96 4.70 -4.37
N THR A 89 2.57 3.59 -4.80
CA THR A 89 2.39 3.10 -6.18
C THR A 89 0.94 2.74 -6.46
N LEU A 90 0.26 2.11 -5.49
CA LEU A 90 -1.15 1.77 -5.60
C LEU A 90 -2.04 3.00 -5.65
N ALA A 91 -1.82 3.98 -4.78
CA ALA A 91 -2.57 5.23 -4.80
C ALA A 91 -2.50 5.91 -6.17
N ARG A 92 -1.30 6.00 -6.77
CA ARG A 92 -1.12 6.53 -8.14
C ARG A 92 -1.84 5.72 -9.21
N ASN A 93 -1.94 4.40 -9.05
CA ASN A 93 -2.62 3.53 -10.00
C ASN A 93 -4.16 3.54 -9.83
N LEU A 94 -4.66 4.08 -8.71
CA LEU A 94 -6.09 4.20 -8.39
C LEU A 94 -6.67 5.58 -8.70
N LEU A 95 -5.81 6.60 -8.85
CA LEU A 95 -6.13 7.90 -9.44
C LEU A 95 -6.23 7.77 -10.97
#